data_AF-A0A7C2NVJ6-F1
#
_entry.id   AF-A0A7C2NVJ6-F1
#
_cell.length_a   1.000
_cell.length_b   1.000
_cell.length_c   1.000
_cell.angle_alpha   90.00
_cell.angle_beta   90.00
_cell.angle_gamma   90.00
#
_symmetry.space_group_name_H-M   'P 1'
#
loop_
_entity.id
_entity.type
_entity.pdbx_description
1 polymer ?
#
loop_
_entity_poly.entity_id
_entity_poly.type
_entity_poly.pdbx_seq_one_letter_code
_entity_poly.pdbx_strand_id
1 'polypeptide(L)' 'MPRIERDRELAKRRQRKTKLQKLITKYALTSNSTDKQAIAAKVRRISPFYDIEARLAQLAAEGRTPVAPKKK' A
#
# COMPACT_ATOMS: atom_id res chain seq x y z
N MET A 1 8.32 23.34 17.14
CA MET A 1 8.40 23.87 15.76
C MET A 1 7.14 23.49 15.00
N PRO A 2 6.20 24.42 14.76
CA PRO A 2 5.05 24.14 13.93
C PRO A 2 5.54 23.76 12.53
N ARG A 3 5.21 22.54 12.07
CA ARG A 3 5.55 22.10 10.71
C ARG A 3 4.91 23.06 9.71
N ILE A 4 5.73 23.64 8.83
CA ILE A 4 5.31 24.43 7.67
C ILE A 4 4.35 23.58 6.83
N GLU A 5 3.43 24.19 6.09
CA GLU A 5 2.43 23.47 5.28
C GLU A 5 3.06 22.40 4.36
N ARG A 6 4.21 22.72 3.77
CA ARG A 6 5.04 21.80 2.98
C ARG A 6 5.42 20.54 3.75
N ASP A 7 5.85 20.68 5.01
CA ASP A 7 6.25 19.55 5.84
C ASP A 7 5.05 18.68 6.22
N ARG A 8 3.88 19.30 6.45
CA ARG A 8 2.64 18.56 6.70
C ARG A 8 2.23 17.76 5.47
N GLU A 9 2.35 18.35 4.29
CA GLU A 9 2.04 17.68 3.04
C GLU A 9 3.00 16.51 2.77
N LEU A 10 4.31 16.73 2.94
CA LEU A 10 5.32 15.67 2.82
C LEU A 10 5.06 14.54 3.81
N ALA A 11 4.71 14.85 5.06
CA ALA A 11 4.34 13.85 6.05
C ALA A 11 3.11 13.03 5.60
N LYS A 12 2.04 13.68 5.09
CA LYS A 12 0.86 13.02 4.54
C LYS A 12 1.22 12.11 3.35
N ARG A 13 2.05 12.60 2.42
CA ARG A 13 2.53 11.82 1.26
C ARG A 13 3.31 10.57 1.71
N ARG A 14 4.26 10.72 2.64
CA ARG A 14 5.04 9.61 3.20
C ARG A 14 4.13 8.60 3.91
N GLN A 15 3.16 9.07 4.69
CA GLN A 15 2.20 8.21 5.37
C GLN A 15 1.29 7.44 4.40
N ARG A 16 0.84 8.08 3.31
CA ARG A 16 0.09 7.38 2.25
C ARG A 16 0.92 6.28 1.61
N LYS A 17 2.18 6.57 1.27
CA LYS A 17 3.12 5.59 0.68
C LYS A 17 3.28 4.36 1.59
N THR A 18 3.52 4.55 2.88
CA THR A 18 3.70 3.44 3.83
C THR A 18 2.41 2.64 4.03
N LYS A 19 1.25 3.29 4.05
CA LYS A 19 -0.05 2.61 4.11
C LYS A 19 -0.29 1.74 2.88
N LEU A 20 -0.02 2.25 1.69
CA LEU A 20 -0.18 1.50 0.44
C LEU A 20 0.75 0.28 0.41
N GLN A 21 2.02 0.44 0.78
CA GLN A 21 2.96 -0.69 0.88
C GLN A 21 2.44 -1.80 1.79
N LYS A 22 1.91 -1.46 2.97
CA LYS A 22 1.31 -2.45 3.90
C LYS A 22 0.07 -3.13 3.34
N LEU A 23 -0.71 -2.45 2.51
CA LEU A 23 -1.92 -3.03 1.90
C LEU A 23 -1.55 -3.96 0.75
N ILE A 24 -0.53 -3.60 -0.04
CA ILE A 24 0.00 -4.46 -1.11
C ILE A 24 0.57 -5.75 -0.53
N THR A 25 1.38 -5.68 0.54
CA THR A 25 1.91 -6.89 1.17
C THR A 25 0.80 -7.77 1.74
N LYS A 26 -0.22 -7.18 2.36
CA LYS A 26 -1.39 -7.95 2.80
C LYS A 26 -2.14 -8.59 1.63
N TYR A 27 -2.41 -7.84 0.56
CA TYR A 27 -3.10 -8.33 -0.63
C TYR A 27 -2.40 -9.54 -1.25
N ALA A 28 -1.05 -9.50 -1.30
CA ALA A 28 -0.24 -10.58 -1.83
C ALA A 28 -0.28 -11.86 -0.97
N LEU A 29 -0.38 -11.71 0.36
CA LEU A 29 -0.33 -12.82 1.32
C LEU A 29 -1.69 -13.45 1.59
N THR A 30 -2.78 -12.72 1.34
CA THR A 30 -4.13 -13.21 1.62
C THR A 30 -4.63 -14.08 0.48
N SER A 31 -5.05 -15.31 0.78
CA SER A 31 -5.67 -16.22 -0.20
C SER A 31 -7.18 -16.03 -0.32
N ASN A 32 -7.83 -15.50 0.72
CA ASN A 32 -9.28 -15.31 0.80
C ASN A 32 -9.77 -14.17 -0.11
N SER A 33 -10.83 -14.43 -0.90
CA SER A 33 -11.38 -13.46 -1.87
C SER A 33 -12.07 -12.27 -1.20
N THR A 34 -12.78 -12.49 -0.09
CA THR A 34 -13.48 -11.41 0.63
C THR A 34 -12.50 -10.39 1.20
N ASP A 35 -11.41 -10.87 1.77
CA ASP A 35 -10.37 -10.03 2.35
C ASP A 35 -9.59 -9.26 1.27
N LYS A 36 -9.35 -9.88 0.11
CA LYS A 36 -8.78 -9.19 -1.06
C LYS A 36 -9.65 -8.02 -1.50
N GLN A 37 -10.97 -8.21 -1.59
CA GLN A 37 -11.91 -7.14 -1.96
C GLN A 37 -11.91 -6.01 -0.91
N ALA A 38 -11.89 -6.35 0.38
CA ALA A 38 -11.81 -5.36 1.46
C ALA A 38 -10.50 -4.53 1.39
N ILE A 39 -9.38 -5.17 1.10
CA ILE A 39 -8.08 -4.50 0.91
C ILE A 39 -8.11 -3.59 -0.33
N ALA A 40 -8.66 -4.08 -1.44
CA ALA A 40 -8.81 -3.30 -2.67
C ALA A 40 -9.66 -2.05 -2.46
N ALA A 41 -10.81 -2.18 -1.79
CA ALA A 41 -11.67 -1.05 -1.43
C ALA A 41 -10.92 -0.04 -0.54
N LYS A 42 -10.14 -0.52 0.42
CA LYS A 42 -9.34 0.33 1.31
C LYS A 42 -8.26 1.11 0.57
N VAL A 43 -7.64 0.52 -0.45
CA VAL A 43 -6.67 1.22 -1.29
C VAL A 43 -7.34 2.27 -2.16
N ARG A 44 -8.46 1.95 -2.82
CA ARG A 44 -9.23 2.92 -3.61
C ARG A 44 -9.66 4.13 -2.78
N ARG A 45 -10.02 3.93 -1.50
CA ARG A 45 -10.33 5.04 -0.58
C ARG A 45 -9.12 5.94 -0.28
N ILE A 46 -7.90 5.40 -0.25
CA ILE A 46 -6.68 6.18 0.00
C ILE A 46 -6.19 6.87 -1.27
N SER A 47 -6.30 6.19 -2.41
CA SER A 47 -5.87 6.64 -3.72
C SER A 47 -6.83 6.06 -4.77
N PRO A 48 -7.80 6.85 -5.26
CA PRO A 48 -8.86 6.37 -6.14
C PRO A 48 -8.35 5.69 -7.42
N PHE A 49 -7.26 6.21 -7.98
CA PHE A 49 -6.67 5.73 -9.23
C PHE A 49 -5.57 4.68 -9.02
N TYR A 50 -5.43 4.14 -7.82
CA TYR A 50 -4.38 3.16 -7.54
C TYR A 50 -4.85 1.74 -7.84
N ASP A 51 -4.20 1.11 -8.80
CA ASP A 51 -4.41 -0.30 -9.12
C ASP A 51 -3.40 -1.17 -8.37
N ILE A 52 -3.90 -1.96 -7.41
CA ILE A 52 -3.07 -2.90 -6.63
C ILE A 52 -2.57 -4.04 -7.52
N GLU A 53 -3.40 -4.54 -8.43
CA GLU A 53 -3.10 -5.74 -9.20
C GLU A 53 -2.00 -5.47 -10.21
N ALA A 54 -2.13 -4.36 -10.95
CA ALA A 54 -1.07 -3.88 -11.84
C ALA A 54 0.24 -3.64 -11.07
N ARG A 55 0.16 -3.08 -9.86
CA ARG A 55 1.37 -2.88 -9.05
C ARG A 55 2.00 -4.20 -8.60
N LEU A 56 1.19 -5.18 -8.20
CA LEU A 56 1.69 -6.48 -7.76
C LEU A 56 2.38 -7.20 -8.93
N ALA A 57 1.80 -7.14 -10.12
CA ALA A 57 2.39 -7.71 -11.34
C ALA A 57 3.74 -7.05 -11.66
N GLN A 58 3.84 -5.72 -11.56
CA GLN A 58 5.12 -5.01 -11.71
C GLN A 58 6.16 -5.45 -10.67
N LEU A 59 5.76 -5.58 -9.40
CA LEU A 59 6.68 -6.01 -8.34
C LEU A 59 7.20 -7.44 -8.57
N ALA A 60 6.34 -8.33 -9.04
CA ALA A 60 6.74 -9.67 -9.45
C ALA A 60 7.74 -9.64 -10.62
N ALA A 61 7.50 -8.78 -11.63
CA ALA A 61 8.41 -8.58 -12.76
C ALA A 61 9.75 -7.94 -12.35
N GLU A 62 9.74 -7.05 -11.36
CA GLU A 62 10.95 -6.45 -10.76
C GLU A 62 11.74 -7.47 -9.89
N GLY A 63 11.24 -8.70 -9.71
CA GLY A 63 11.83 -9.69 -8.80
C GLY A 63 11.72 -9.31 -7.32
N ARG A 64 10.91 -8.29 -6.99
CA ARG A 64 10.69 -7.80 -5.63
C ARG A 64 9.44 -8.44 -5.08
N THR A 65 9.60 -9.58 -4.42
CA THR A 65 8.48 -10.19 -3.70
C THR A 65 8.10 -9.32 -2.51
N PRO A 66 6.79 -9.08 -2.26
CA PRO A 66 6.35 -8.42 -1.05
C PRO A 66 6.67 -9.31 0.15
N VAL A 67 7.82 -9.08 0.78
CA VAL A 67 8.23 -9.81 1.99
C VAL A 67 7.24 -9.50 3.12
N ALA A 68 6.73 -10.55 3.78
CA ALA A 68 5.88 -10.40 4.95
C ALA A 68 6.61 -9.58 6.02
N PRO A 69 5.94 -8.64 6.70
CA PRO A 69 6.58 -7.91 7.78
C PRO A 69 7.06 -8.92 8.83
N LYS A 70 8.37 -8.96 9.12
CA LYS A 70 8.93 -9.76 10.23
C LYS A 70 8.15 -9.38 11.49
N LYS A 71 7.37 -10.32 12.04
CA LYS A 71 6.80 -10.18 13.38
C LYS A 71 8.00 -10.06 14.33
N LYS A 72 8.14 -8.91 14.99
CA LYS A 72 9.02 -8.76 16.16
C LYS A 72 8.32 -9.36 17.36
#